data_AF-A0A538QCV8-F1
#
_entry.id   AF-A0A538QCV8-F1
#
_cell.length_a   1.000
_cell.length_b   1.000
_cell.length_c   1.000
_cell.angle_alpha   90.00
_cell.angle_beta   90.00
_cell.angle_gamma   90.00
#
_symmetry.space_group_name_H-M   'P 1'
#
loop_
_entity.id
_entity.type
_entity.pdbx_description
1 polymer ?
#
loop_
_entity_poly.entity_id
_entity_poly.type
_entity_poly.pdbx_seq_one_letter_code
_entity_poly.pdbx_strand_id
1 'polypeptide(L)'
;MRWLVATGLMLAMTSSVHADSEARAILDKAIKNERDKKVLDESLAALDRLLAKTAKDPEAHYARGWVLSRLERPAEAVAEYDQALAIDPKLADAAYNAGVVLGGLKKEKEAVVYFDRALAINPKFVDAAYNAGQGYYNLKDFVHAAERWIAAEKLAPEDFAVARKLVQVHHALHKDAEAAKARDKVFALYKAGKAGGAKDFVFDQFDVGKHHVYAAETFDTSGDLAYVYRFDVADSDKRIGNVNLETSAVIREQGVPYLLGMDKGGTHSQLGKTFKTLPTYKELKPLVIDAIKAKF
;
A
#
# COMPACT_ATOMS: atom_id res chain seq x y z
N MET A 1 -7.91 -5.76 -8.65
CA MET A 1 -6.93 -5.03 -7.82
C MET A 1 -6.76 -3.64 -8.38
N ARG A 2 -7.49 -2.67 -7.82
CA ARG A 2 -7.27 -1.24 -8.07
C ARG A 2 -6.05 -0.86 -7.24
N TRP A 3 -4.89 -0.79 -7.85
CA TRP A 3 -3.81 0.00 -7.28
C TRP A 3 -4.36 1.42 -7.15
N LEU A 4 -4.18 2.04 -5.99
CA LEU A 4 -4.41 3.46 -5.82
C LEU A 4 -3.45 4.19 -6.77
N VAL A 5 -3.86 4.33 -8.03
CA VAL A 5 -3.51 5.50 -8.82
C VAL A 5 -4.15 6.62 -8.03
N ALA A 6 -3.33 7.33 -7.25
CA ALA A 6 -3.73 8.57 -6.62
C ALA A 6 -4.30 9.46 -7.72
N THR A 7 -5.63 9.50 -7.79
CA THR A 7 -6.36 10.49 -8.55
C THR A 7 -5.96 11.84 -8.02
N GLY A 8 -5.23 12.60 -8.83
CA GLY A 8 -5.07 14.04 -8.72
C GLY A 8 -4.54 14.54 -7.38
N LEU A 9 -3.22 14.47 -7.19
CA LEU A 9 -2.53 15.60 -6.58
C LEU A 9 -1.90 16.40 -7.72
N MET A 10 -2.34 17.64 -7.89
CA MET A 10 -1.55 18.67 -8.55
C MET A 10 -0.13 18.58 -8.00
N LEU A 11 0.85 18.43 -8.90
CA LEU A 11 2.26 18.63 -8.59
C LEU A 11 2.39 19.99 -7.90
N ALA A 12 2.59 19.99 -6.58
CA ALA A 12 3.09 21.16 -5.88
C ALA A 12 4.55 21.31 -6.32
N MET A 13 4.76 22.22 -7.27
CA MET A 13 6.09 22.63 -7.69
C MET A 13 6.90 23.05 -6.46
N THR A 14 8.04 22.41 -6.27
CA THR A 14 9.17 23.07 -5.60
C THR A 14 10.40 22.93 -6.49
N SER A 15 10.84 24.11 -6.89
CA SER A 15 11.86 24.47 -7.87
C SER A 15 13.22 23.80 -7.70
N SER A 16 13.76 23.31 -8.81
CA SER A 16 15.12 23.69 -9.21
C SER A 16 15.08 24.20 -10.65
N VAL A 17 15.91 25.21 -10.90
CA VAL A 17 15.87 26.13 -12.04
C VAL A 17 16.27 25.42 -13.33
N HIS A 18 15.31 24.98 -14.14
CA HIS A 18 15.45 24.86 -15.59
C HIS A 18 14.11 25.28 -16.21
N ALA A 19 14.15 26.25 -17.13
CA ALA A 19 12.98 26.80 -17.82
C ALA A 19 12.09 25.71 -18.43
N ASP A 20 10.79 25.99 -18.62
CA ASP A 20 9.83 25.15 -19.36
C ASP A 20 10.48 24.49 -20.58
N SER A 21 10.92 23.24 -20.41
CA SER A 21 11.59 22.50 -21.47
C SER A 21 10.55 21.90 -22.40
N GLU A 22 10.90 21.72 -23.68
CA GLU A 22 10.02 21.06 -24.64
C GLU A 22 9.58 19.67 -24.13
N ALA A 23 10.51 18.93 -23.48
CA ALA A 23 10.22 17.66 -22.82
C ALA A 23 9.14 17.77 -21.74
N ARG A 24 9.21 18.79 -20.87
CA ARG A 24 8.24 19.01 -19.81
C ARG A 24 6.85 19.32 -20.37
N ALA A 25 6.76 20.17 -21.40
CA ALA A 25 5.48 20.47 -22.03
C ALA A 25 4.84 19.23 -22.68
N ILE A 26 5.64 18.37 -23.32
CA ILE A 26 5.16 17.09 -23.87
C ILE A 26 4.67 16.17 -22.75
N LEU A 27 5.42 16.07 -21.66
CA LEU A 27 5.07 15.25 -20.50
C LEU A 27 3.78 15.73 -19.83
N ASP A 28 3.63 17.03 -19.59
CA ASP A 28 2.43 17.60 -18.98
C ASP A 28 1.18 17.32 -19.82
N LYS A 29 1.28 17.43 -21.16
CA LYS A 29 0.20 17.01 -22.08
C LYS A 29 -0.10 15.52 -21.94
N ALA A 30 0.93 14.67 -21.86
CA ALA A 30 0.78 13.22 -21.72
C ALA A 30 0.10 12.84 -20.39
N ILE A 31 0.52 13.45 -19.27
CA ILE A 31 -0.07 13.22 -17.94
C ILE A 31 -1.54 13.62 -17.93
N LYS A 32 -1.88 14.80 -18.47
CA LYS A 32 -3.27 15.27 -18.53
C LYS A 32 -4.19 14.34 -19.35
N ASN A 33 -3.62 13.58 -20.29
CA ASN A 33 -4.35 12.69 -21.19
C ASN A 33 -3.84 11.25 -21.11
N GLU A 34 -3.47 10.79 -19.91
CA GLU A 34 -2.76 9.51 -19.72
C GLU A 34 -3.49 8.25 -20.21
N ARG A 35 -4.80 8.36 -20.49
CA ARG A 35 -5.64 7.27 -21.01
C ARG A 35 -5.87 7.34 -22.52
N ASP A 36 -5.49 8.45 -23.15
CA ASP A 36 -5.62 8.63 -24.59
C ASP A 36 -4.37 8.11 -25.28
N LYS A 37 -4.49 6.89 -25.82
CA LYS A 37 -3.39 6.24 -26.54
C LYS A 37 -2.86 7.08 -27.69
N LYS A 38 -3.71 7.83 -28.40
CA LYS A 38 -3.28 8.70 -29.49
C LYS A 38 -2.39 9.83 -28.98
N VAL A 39 -2.76 10.45 -27.86
CA VAL A 39 -1.92 11.49 -27.24
C VAL A 39 -0.59 10.92 -26.76
N LEU A 40 -0.58 9.72 -26.20
CA LEU A 40 0.65 9.06 -25.79
C LEU A 40 1.58 8.74 -26.97
N ASP A 41 1.03 8.21 -28.08
CA ASP A 41 1.79 7.93 -29.30
C ASP A 41 2.35 9.23 -29.93
N GLU A 42 1.55 10.31 -29.96
CA GLU A 42 2.01 11.64 -30.40
C GLU A 42 3.13 12.19 -29.51
N SER A 43 3.00 12.05 -28.18
CA SER A 43 4.01 12.48 -27.22
C SER A 43 5.32 11.68 -27.40
N LEU A 44 5.24 10.37 -27.62
CA LEU A 44 6.40 9.54 -27.90
C LEU A 44 7.12 10.01 -29.19
N ALA A 45 6.38 10.24 -30.27
CA ALA A 45 6.94 10.74 -31.52
C ALA A 45 7.53 12.16 -31.42
N ALA A 46 7.00 13.00 -30.52
CA ALA A 46 7.58 14.31 -30.22
C ALA A 46 8.91 14.17 -29.45
N LEU A 47 8.95 13.29 -28.44
CA LEU A 47 10.16 13.00 -27.66
C LEU A 47 11.26 12.37 -28.51
N ASP A 48 10.92 11.48 -29.44
CA ASP A 48 11.89 10.90 -30.39
C ASP A 48 12.54 12.00 -31.26
N ARG A 49 11.75 12.97 -31.74
CA ARG A 49 12.26 14.12 -32.50
C ARG A 49 13.11 15.07 -31.66
N LEU A 50 12.76 15.24 -30.38
CA LEU A 50 13.54 16.05 -29.45
C LEU A 50 14.90 15.40 -29.18
N LEU A 51 14.91 14.12 -28.79
CA LEU A 51 16.14 13.36 -28.51
C LEU A 51 17.04 13.21 -29.74
N ALA A 52 16.49 13.22 -30.97
CA ALA A 52 17.30 13.27 -32.19
C ALA A 52 18.15 14.56 -32.29
N LYS A 53 17.71 15.66 -31.67
CA LYS A 53 18.44 16.94 -31.62
C LYS A 53 19.26 17.08 -30.33
N THR A 54 18.74 16.57 -29.21
CA THR A 54 19.30 16.72 -27.86
C THR A 54 19.42 15.36 -27.18
N ALA A 55 20.25 14.48 -27.72
CA ALA A 55 20.40 13.09 -27.25
C ALA A 55 20.91 12.94 -25.80
N LYS A 56 21.32 14.03 -25.15
CA LYS A 56 21.75 14.07 -23.73
C LYS A 56 20.84 14.96 -22.89
N ASP A 57 19.54 14.92 -23.16
CA ASP A 57 18.52 15.63 -22.37
C ASP A 57 17.88 14.67 -21.35
N PRO A 58 18.20 14.80 -20.05
CA PRO A 58 17.71 13.89 -19.03
C PRO A 58 16.19 14.00 -18.83
N GLU A 59 15.60 15.17 -19.04
CA GLU A 59 14.16 15.40 -18.92
C GLU A 59 13.40 14.75 -20.08
N ALA A 60 13.97 14.78 -21.28
CA ALA A 60 13.40 14.10 -22.44
C ALA A 60 13.41 12.57 -22.28
N HIS A 61 14.52 12.00 -21.78
CA HIS A 61 14.58 10.57 -21.44
C HIS A 61 13.59 10.21 -20.32
N TYR A 62 13.51 11.02 -19.26
CA TYR A 62 12.53 10.82 -18.19
C TYR A 62 11.08 10.84 -18.71
N ALA A 63 10.72 11.85 -19.50
CA ALA A 63 9.39 11.97 -20.11
C ALA A 63 9.08 10.78 -21.03
N ARG A 64 10.07 10.32 -21.81
CA ARG A 64 9.92 9.16 -22.69
C ARG A 64 9.69 7.87 -21.90
N GLY A 65 10.43 7.67 -20.82
CA GLY A 65 10.21 6.56 -19.89
C GLY A 65 8.80 6.56 -19.32
N TRP A 66 8.30 7.74 -18.92
CA TRP A 66 6.93 7.89 -18.41
C TRP A 66 5.87 7.51 -19.46
N VAL A 67 5.99 8.02 -20.69
CA VAL A 67 5.04 7.72 -21.78
C VAL A 67 5.09 6.22 -22.14
N LEU A 68 6.27 5.63 -22.26
CA LEU A 68 6.43 4.19 -22.51
C LEU A 68 5.80 3.33 -21.41
N SER A 69 5.87 3.76 -20.15
CA SER A 69 5.21 3.06 -19.05
C SER A 69 3.68 3.03 -19.22
N ARG A 70 3.08 4.13 -19.69
CA ARG A 70 1.63 4.22 -19.95
C ARG A 70 1.21 3.45 -21.19
N LEU A 71 2.11 3.32 -22.17
CA LEU A 71 1.93 2.50 -23.37
C LEU A 71 2.20 1.00 -23.12
N GLU A 72 2.33 0.56 -21.87
CA GLU A 72 2.59 -0.83 -21.49
C GLU A 72 3.89 -1.40 -22.09
N ARG A 73 4.93 -0.56 -22.22
CA ARG A 73 6.28 -0.93 -22.70
C ARG A 73 7.31 -0.82 -21.57
N PRO A 74 7.24 -1.67 -20.53
CA PRO A 74 7.94 -1.47 -19.27
C PRO A 74 9.46 -1.62 -19.38
N ALA A 75 9.98 -2.53 -20.22
CA ALA A 75 11.42 -2.73 -20.37
C ALA A 75 12.09 -1.49 -21.00
N GLU A 76 11.44 -0.90 -22.01
CA GLU A 76 11.90 0.33 -22.64
C GLU A 76 11.76 1.52 -21.69
N ALA A 77 10.69 1.58 -20.90
CA ALA A 77 10.51 2.62 -19.90
C ALA A 77 11.66 2.64 -18.87
N VAL A 78 12.04 1.48 -18.33
CA VAL A 78 13.17 1.37 -17.38
C VAL A 78 14.48 1.79 -18.05
N ALA A 79 14.73 1.36 -19.29
CA ALA A 79 15.93 1.77 -20.02
C ALA A 79 16.02 3.30 -20.20
N GLU A 80 14.91 3.97 -20.49
CA GLU A 80 14.86 5.43 -20.58
C GLU A 80 15.10 6.12 -19.22
N TYR A 81 14.54 5.58 -18.13
CA TYR A 81 14.84 6.10 -16.80
C TYR A 81 16.32 5.91 -16.43
N ASP A 82 16.94 4.80 -16.83
CA ASP A 82 18.38 4.58 -16.65
C ASP A 82 19.21 5.58 -17.46
N GLN A 83 18.80 5.92 -18.69
CA GLN A 83 19.46 6.99 -19.46
C GLN A 83 19.33 8.35 -18.77
N ALA A 84 18.13 8.71 -18.31
CA ALA A 84 17.91 9.95 -17.56
C ALA A 84 18.81 10.03 -16.33
N LEU A 85 18.90 8.94 -15.56
CA LEU A 85 19.75 8.82 -14.37
C LEU A 85 21.25 8.75 -14.66
N ALA A 86 21.65 8.32 -15.86
CA ALA A 86 23.05 8.34 -16.29
C ALA A 86 23.50 9.76 -16.68
N ILE A 87 22.59 10.56 -17.25
CA ILE A 87 22.85 11.95 -17.64
C ILE A 87 22.74 12.87 -16.42
N ASP A 88 21.69 12.75 -15.62
CA ASP A 88 21.52 13.43 -14.34
C ASP A 88 21.23 12.43 -13.20
N PRO A 89 22.27 12.08 -12.41
CA PRO A 89 22.12 11.18 -11.27
C PRO A 89 21.24 11.70 -10.13
N LYS A 90 20.79 12.97 -10.17
CA LYS A 90 19.96 13.60 -9.13
C LYS A 90 18.46 13.57 -9.45
N LEU A 91 18.04 12.92 -10.53
CA LEU A 91 16.61 12.75 -10.85
C LEU A 91 15.95 11.66 -10.00
N ALA A 92 15.55 12.02 -8.78
CA ALA A 92 14.85 11.10 -7.87
C ALA A 92 13.57 10.51 -8.49
N ASP A 93 12.83 11.29 -9.28
CA ASP A 93 11.59 10.85 -9.94
C ASP A 93 11.83 9.76 -10.99
N ALA A 94 12.96 9.81 -11.71
CA ALA A 94 13.33 8.77 -12.65
C ALA A 94 13.61 7.44 -11.94
N ALA A 95 14.37 7.47 -10.84
CA ALA A 95 14.62 6.30 -10.01
C ALA A 95 13.32 5.76 -9.42
N TYR A 96 12.48 6.63 -8.85
CA TYR A 96 11.18 6.24 -8.30
C TYR A 96 10.29 5.56 -9.35
N ASN A 97 10.13 6.16 -10.53
CA ASN A 97 9.27 5.60 -11.57
C ASN A 97 9.80 4.29 -12.16
N ALA A 98 11.12 4.11 -12.27
CA ALA A 98 11.71 2.81 -12.61
C ALA A 98 11.33 1.74 -11.56
N GLY A 99 11.43 2.09 -10.27
CA GLY A 99 10.98 1.23 -9.18
C GLY A 99 9.50 0.88 -9.26
N VAL A 100 8.63 1.84 -9.58
CA VAL A 100 7.18 1.62 -9.76
C VAL A 100 6.91 0.64 -10.91
N VAL A 101 7.57 0.82 -12.07
CA VAL A 101 7.43 -0.06 -13.23
C VAL A 101 7.84 -1.50 -12.87
N LEU A 102 8.99 -1.68 -12.23
CA LEU A 102 9.49 -2.99 -11.80
C LEU A 102 8.61 -3.64 -10.72
N GLY A 103 8.08 -2.85 -9.79
CA GLY A 103 7.12 -3.31 -8.79
C GLY A 103 5.82 -3.81 -9.44
N GLY A 104 5.32 -3.12 -10.46
CA GLY A 104 4.17 -3.56 -11.25
C GLY A 104 4.40 -4.90 -11.98
N LEU A 105 5.66 -5.19 -12.33
CA LEU A 105 6.08 -6.47 -12.89
C LEU A 105 6.38 -7.56 -11.85
N LYS A 106 6.13 -7.31 -10.55
CA LYS A 106 6.46 -8.22 -9.45
C LYS A 106 7.95 -8.59 -9.41
N LYS A 107 8.81 -7.61 -9.71
CA LYS A 107 10.26 -7.74 -9.57
C LYS A 107 10.72 -6.98 -8.34
N GLU A 108 10.26 -7.43 -7.17
CA GLU A 108 10.39 -6.65 -5.92
C GLU A 108 11.85 -6.38 -5.55
N LYS A 109 12.76 -7.34 -5.80
CA LYS A 109 14.20 -7.18 -5.54
C LYS A 109 14.81 -6.02 -6.35
N GLU A 110 14.40 -5.88 -7.60
CA GLU A 110 14.91 -4.82 -8.48
C GLU A 110 14.23 -3.49 -8.13
N ALA A 111 12.93 -3.51 -7.85
CA ALA A 111 12.17 -2.32 -7.49
C ALA A 111 12.72 -1.62 -6.23
N VAL A 112 13.05 -2.37 -5.16
CA VAL A 112 13.57 -1.77 -3.91
C VAL A 112 14.91 -1.07 -4.12
N VAL A 113 15.77 -1.56 -5.03
CA VAL A 113 17.04 -0.89 -5.36
C VAL A 113 16.78 0.50 -5.94
N TYR A 114 15.80 0.63 -6.84
CA TYR A 114 15.43 1.90 -7.42
C TYR A 114 14.73 2.84 -6.43
N PHE A 115 13.86 2.33 -5.56
CA PHE A 115 13.27 3.16 -4.50
C PHE A 115 14.32 3.66 -3.50
N ASP A 116 15.26 2.81 -3.12
CA ASP A 116 16.36 3.20 -2.23
C ASP A 116 17.29 4.21 -2.89
N ARG A 117 17.52 4.10 -4.20
CA ARG A 117 18.22 5.13 -4.98
C ARG A 117 17.46 6.46 -4.98
N ALA A 118 16.14 6.44 -5.19
CA ALA A 118 15.31 7.64 -5.12
C ALA A 118 15.38 8.31 -3.74
N LEU A 119 15.38 7.52 -2.66
CA LEU A 119 15.52 8.00 -1.28
C LEU A 119 16.93 8.50 -0.94
N ALA A 120 17.97 7.91 -1.54
CA ALA A 120 19.34 8.41 -1.40
C ALA A 120 19.51 9.79 -2.05
N ILE A 121 18.81 10.03 -3.17
CA ILE A 121 18.79 11.33 -3.87
C ILE A 121 17.89 12.33 -3.11
N ASN A 122 16.68 11.92 -2.74
CA ASN A 122 15.71 12.73 -2.00
C ASN A 122 15.19 11.97 -0.76
N PRO A 123 15.82 12.17 0.41
CA PRO A 123 15.41 11.49 1.65
C PRO A 123 14.01 11.86 2.15
N LYS A 124 13.37 12.89 1.58
CA LYS A 124 12.01 13.33 1.93
C LYS A 124 10.94 12.80 0.97
N PHE A 125 11.28 11.88 0.06
CA PHE A 125 10.35 11.33 -0.91
C PHE A 125 9.42 10.28 -0.27
N VAL A 126 8.27 10.74 0.24
CA VAL A 126 7.31 9.91 0.97
C VAL A 126 6.84 8.71 0.17
N ASP A 127 6.46 8.89 -1.10
CA ASP A 127 5.98 7.79 -1.94
C ASP A 127 7.06 6.73 -2.20
N ALA A 128 8.32 7.15 -2.38
CA ALA A 128 9.44 6.23 -2.52
C ALA A 128 9.67 5.43 -1.22
N ALA A 129 9.57 6.08 -0.05
CA ALA A 129 9.66 5.39 1.24
C ALA A 129 8.51 4.40 1.45
N TYR A 130 7.28 4.79 1.10
CA TYR A 130 6.11 3.92 1.18
C TYR A 130 6.26 2.68 0.28
N ASN A 131 6.67 2.88 -0.98
CA ASN A 131 6.82 1.79 -1.94
C ASN A 131 8.05 0.92 -1.66
N ALA A 132 9.15 1.48 -1.17
CA ALA A 132 10.28 0.71 -0.65
C ALA A 132 9.82 -0.20 0.49
N GLY A 133 9.08 0.34 1.46
CA GLY A 133 8.52 -0.45 2.57
C GLY A 133 7.65 -1.61 2.09
N GLN A 134 6.80 -1.35 1.08
CA GLN A 134 5.98 -2.40 0.47
C GLN A 134 6.81 -3.46 -0.27
N GLY A 135 7.87 -3.06 -0.98
CA GLY A 135 8.79 -3.98 -1.65
C GLY A 135 9.51 -4.89 -0.65
N TYR A 136 10.09 -4.31 0.41
CA TYR A 136 10.73 -5.07 1.49
C TYR A 136 9.75 -6.02 2.19
N TYR A 137 8.51 -5.58 2.43
CA TYR A 137 7.48 -6.43 3.03
C TYR A 137 7.17 -7.66 2.16
N ASN A 138 7.05 -7.47 0.83
CA ASN A 138 6.82 -8.56 -0.10
C ASN A 138 8.00 -9.54 -0.14
N LEU A 139 9.22 -9.03 0.03
CA LEU A 139 10.44 -9.82 0.17
C LEU A 139 10.59 -10.51 1.54
N LYS A 140 9.62 -10.33 2.45
CA LYS A 140 9.64 -10.82 3.84
C LYS A 140 10.75 -10.21 4.70
N ASP A 141 11.33 -9.11 4.26
CA ASP A 141 12.24 -8.31 5.05
C ASP A 141 11.46 -7.26 5.86
N PHE A 142 10.83 -7.74 6.93
CA PHE A 142 9.94 -6.92 7.73
C PHE A 142 10.68 -5.83 8.52
N VAL A 143 11.98 -5.99 8.77
CA VAL A 143 12.80 -5.00 9.48
C VAL A 143 12.96 -3.77 8.59
N HIS A 144 13.49 -3.94 7.38
CA HIS A 144 13.63 -2.82 6.44
C HIS A 144 12.28 -2.25 6.04
N ALA A 145 11.23 -3.08 5.89
CA ALA A 145 9.88 -2.60 5.64
C ALA A 145 9.40 -1.61 6.72
N ALA A 146 9.60 -1.96 8.00
CA ALA A 146 9.23 -1.10 9.11
C ALA A 146 10.06 0.19 9.12
N GLU A 147 11.37 0.12 8.89
CA GLU A 147 12.25 1.29 8.82
C GLU A 147 11.77 2.30 7.75
N ARG A 148 11.43 1.81 6.55
CA ARG A 148 10.93 2.64 5.45
C ARG A 148 9.59 3.29 5.78
N TRP A 149 8.63 2.55 6.34
CA TRP A 149 7.34 3.11 6.72
C TRP A 149 7.39 4.03 7.94
N ILE A 150 8.29 3.81 8.90
CA ILE A 150 8.54 4.74 10.02
C ILE A 150 9.11 6.06 9.48
N ALA A 151 10.04 5.99 8.52
CA ALA A 151 10.57 7.18 7.85
C ALA A 151 9.47 7.94 7.09
N ALA A 152 8.61 7.23 6.35
CA ALA A 152 7.45 7.82 5.66
C ALA A 152 6.48 8.48 6.66
N GLU A 153 6.19 7.83 7.78
CA GLU A 153 5.31 8.37 8.83
C GLU A 153 5.87 9.66 9.44
N LYS A 154 7.18 9.74 9.64
CA LYS A 154 7.82 10.95 10.17
C LYS A 154 7.64 12.15 9.23
N LEU A 155 7.62 11.91 7.92
CA LEU A 155 7.45 12.94 6.90
C LEU A 155 5.97 13.29 6.66
N ALA A 156 5.09 12.30 6.77
CA ALA A 156 3.64 12.43 6.57
C ALA A 156 2.87 11.78 7.73
N PRO A 157 2.83 12.42 8.92
CA PRO A 157 2.29 11.81 10.13
C PRO A 157 0.78 11.55 10.10
N GLU A 158 0.05 12.22 9.22
CA GLU A 158 -1.39 12.04 9.01
C GLU A 158 -1.73 11.07 7.86
N ASP A 159 -0.73 10.43 7.25
CA ASP A 159 -0.96 9.47 6.18
C ASP A 159 -1.57 8.17 6.72
N PHE A 160 -2.86 8.00 6.45
CA PHE A 160 -3.63 6.83 6.86
C PHE A 160 -3.15 5.52 6.22
N ALA A 161 -2.62 5.56 5.00
CA ALA A 161 -2.09 4.38 4.34
C ALA A 161 -0.80 3.90 5.02
N VAL A 162 0.11 4.83 5.34
CA VAL A 162 1.35 4.52 6.08
C VAL A 162 1.03 3.94 7.46
N ALA A 163 0.12 4.56 8.22
CA ALA A 163 -0.26 4.09 9.55
C ALA A 163 -0.78 2.63 9.54
N ARG A 164 -1.59 2.25 8.55
CA ARG A 164 -2.06 0.86 8.38
C ARG A 164 -0.94 -0.11 8.09
N LYS A 165 0.05 0.29 7.28
CA LYS A 165 1.22 -0.55 6.98
C LYS A 165 2.10 -0.80 8.21
N LEU A 166 2.18 0.17 9.12
CA LEU A 166 2.87 -0.01 10.40
C LEU A 166 2.19 -1.05 11.30
N VAL A 167 0.86 -1.12 11.36
CA VAL A 167 0.17 -2.20 12.08
C VAL A 167 0.55 -3.57 11.49
N GLN A 168 0.44 -3.69 10.17
CA GLN A 168 0.76 -4.91 9.43
C GLN A 168 2.20 -5.38 9.69
N VAL A 169 3.19 -4.49 9.57
CA VAL A 169 4.61 -4.87 9.75
C VAL A 169 4.94 -5.20 11.20
N HIS A 170 4.35 -4.51 12.18
CA HIS A 170 4.60 -4.80 13.59
C HIS A 170 4.02 -6.15 14.03
N HIS A 171 2.87 -6.56 13.48
CA HIS A 171 2.39 -7.94 13.66
C HIS A 171 3.35 -8.97 13.04
N ALA A 172 3.85 -8.73 11.83
CA ALA A 172 4.82 -9.62 11.19
C ALA A 172 6.15 -9.73 11.96
N LEU A 173 6.51 -8.68 12.71
CA LEU A 173 7.69 -8.64 13.59
C LEU A 173 7.42 -9.15 15.01
N HIS A 174 6.20 -9.56 15.35
CA HIS A 174 5.79 -9.91 16.72
C HIS A 174 6.01 -8.79 17.75
N LYS A 175 5.87 -7.54 17.31
CA LYS A 175 5.98 -6.32 18.13
C LYS A 175 4.60 -5.84 18.56
N ASP A 176 4.00 -6.57 19.50
CA ASP A 176 2.58 -6.40 19.87
C ASP A 176 2.27 -5.00 20.43
N ALA A 177 3.19 -4.41 21.20
CA ALA A 177 3.00 -3.07 21.78
C ALA A 177 3.05 -1.97 20.71
N GLU A 178 3.94 -2.08 19.72
CA GLU A 178 4.05 -1.18 18.59
C GLU A 178 2.88 -1.33 17.62
N ALA A 179 2.41 -2.56 17.39
CA ALA A 179 1.21 -2.82 16.62
C ALA A 179 -0.02 -2.13 17.26
N ALA A 180 -0.17 -2.24 18.59
CA ALA A 180 -1.24 -1.57 19.32
C ALA A 180 -1.16 -0.03 19.20
N LYS A 181 0.04 0.56 19.32
CA LYS A 181 0.24 2.01 19.13
C LYS A 181 -0.11 2.47 17.72
N ALA A 182 0.36 1.73 16.70
CA ALA A 182 0.06 2.03 15.30
C ALA A 182 -1.45 1.94 15.04
N ARG A 183 -2.12 0.95 15.64
CA ARG A 183 -3.58 0.78 15.56
C ARG A 183 -4.32 1.95 16.20
N ASP A 184 -3.93 2.37 17.41
CA ASP A 184 -4.55 3.52 18.09
C ASP A 184 -4.44 4.79 17.22
N LYS A 185 -3.31 4.96 16.52
CA LYS A 185 -3.12 6.04 15.55
C LYS A 185 -4.05 5.90 14.34
N VAL A 186 -4.20 4.70 13.76
CA VAL A 186 -5.14 4.45 12.66
C VAL A 186 -6.57 4.82 13.08
N PHE A 187 -7.00 4.45 14.29
CA PHE A 187 -8.31 4.85 14.82
C PHE A 187 -8.45 6.36 15.01
N ALA A 188 -7.40 7.04 15.51
CA ALA A 188 -7.40 8.49 15.65
C ALA A 188 -7.56 9.18 14.28
N LEU A 189 -6.82 8.73 13.26
CA LEU A 189 -6.91 9.24 11.89
C LEU A 189 -8.28 8.97 11.26
N TYR A 190 -8.86 7.79 11.50
CA TYR A 190 -10.22 7.47 11.06
C TYR A 190 -11.25 8.44 11.66
N LYS A 191 -11.22 8.65 12.99
CA LYS A 191 -12.11 9.60 13.68
C LYS A 191 -11.94 11.04 13.19
N ALA A 192 -10.74 11.39 12.75
CA ALA A 192 -10.44 12.69 12.14
C ALA A 192 -10.84 12.80 10.66
N GLY A 193 -11.49 11.78 10.08
CA GLY A 193 -11.94 11.77 8.68
C GLY A 193 -10.82 11.54 7.65
N LYS A 194 -9.62 11.13 8.09
CA LYS A 194 -8.44 10.93 7.22
C LYS A 194 -8.41 9.58 6.52
N ALA A 195 -9.36 8.69 6.83
CA ALA A 195 -9.46 7.36 6.25
C ALA A 195 -10.12 7.31 4.86
N GLY A 196 -10.65 8.45 4.38
CA GLY A 196 -11.47 8.47 3.17
C GLY A 196 -12.70 7.57 3.33
N GLY A 197 -12.85 6.59 2.42
CA GLY A 197 -13.95 5.60 2.47
C GLY A 197 -13.59 4.25 3.12
N ALA A 198 -12.40 4.13 3.73
CA ALA A 198 -11.96 2.87 4.32
C ALA A 198 -12.79 2.52 5.57
N LYS A 199 -13.32 1.29 5.63
CA LYS A 199 -14.11 0.78 6.77
C LYS A 199 -13.34 -0.25 7.61
N ASP A 200 -12.39 -0.93 6.99
CA ASP A 200 -11.51 -1.92 7.60
C ASP A 200 -10.17 -1.98 6.87
N PHE A 201 -9.25 -2.79 7.38
CA PHE A 201 -8.04 -3.17 6.67
C PHE A 201 -7.57 -4.56 7.07
N VAL A 202 -7.09 -5.33 6.08
CA VAL A 202 -6.42 -6.61 6.29
C VAL A 202 -4.97 -6.35 6.69
N PHE A 203 -4.56 -6.90 7.83
CA PHE A 203 -3.19 -6.77 8.34
C PHE A 203 -2.42 -8.10 8.36
N ASP A 204 -3.09 -9.25 8.38
CA ASP A 204 -2.46 -10.58 8.30
C ASP A 204 -3.27 -11.56 7.44
N GLN A 205 -2.60 -12.57 6.89
CA GLN A 205 -3.16 -13.65 6.08
C GLN A 205 -2.46 -14.97 6.38
N PHE A 206 -3.23 -16.04 6.56
CA PHE A 206 -2.68 -17.37 6.88
C PHE A 206 -3.62 -18.50 6.47
N ASP A 207 -3.08 -19.70 6.30
CA ASP A 207 -3.84 -20.89 5.94
C ASP A 207 -4.22 -21.72 7.17
N VAL A 208 -5.43 -22.28 7.16
CA VAL A 208 -5.94 -23.24 8.14
C VAL A 208 -6.49 -24.45 7.39
N GLY A 209 -5.68 -25.50 7.26
CA GLY A 209 -6.02 -26.65 6.41
C GLY A 209 -6.13 -26.22 4.96
N LYS A 210 -7.30 -26.40 4.34
CA LYS A 210 -7.57 -25.95 2.96
C LYS A 210 -8.05 -24.49 2.86
N HIS A 211 -8.34 -23.87 4.00
CA HIS A 211 -8.95 -22.54 4.05
C HIS A 211 -7.89 -21.45 4.12
N HIS A 212 -8.10 -20.38 3.38
CA HIS A 212 -7.30 -19.16 3.50
C HIS A 212 -8.05 -18.14 4.37
N VAL A 213 -7.34 -17.49 5.29
CA VAL A 213 -7.92 -16.59 6.29
C VAL A 213 -7.35 -15.18 6.12
N TYR A 214 -8.23 -14.18 6.01
CA TYR A 214 -7.87 -12.76 6.02
C TYR A 214 -8.21 -12.15 7.39
N ALA A 215 -7.20 -11.78 8.16
CA ALA A 215 -7.38 -11.06 9.41
C ALA A 215 -7.44 -9.55 9.15
N ALA A 216 -8.57 -8.95 9.49
CA ALA A 216 -8.85 -7.54 9.33
C ALA A 216 -9.20 -6.87 10.66
N GLU A 217 -8.77 -5.62 10.81
CA GLU A 217 -9.25 -4.72 11.86
C GLU A 217 -10.30 -3.78 11.28
N THR A 218 -11.40 -3.58 12.00
CA THR A 218 -12.51 -2.71 11.54
C THR A 218 -12.45 -1.36 12.27
N PHE A 219 -12.62 -0.27 11.50
CA PHE A 219 -12.61 1.10 12.02
C PHE A 219 -13.98 1.57 12.47
N ASP A 220 -15.01 1.08 11.80
CA ASP A 220 -16.40 1.41 12.10
C ASP A 220 -16.92 0.56 13.25
N THR A 221 -16.83 1.10 14.46
CA THR A 221 -17.43 0.51 15.66
C THR A 221 -18.77 1.15 16.03
N SER A 222 -19.40 1.89 15.11
CA SER A 222 -20.61 2.67 15.39
C SER A 222 -21.92 1.93 15.13
N GLY A 223 -21.87 0.76 14.48
CA GLY A 223 -23.02 -0.13 14.28
C GLY A 223 -23.14 -1.24 15.33
N ASP A 224 -24.31 -1.90 15.34
CA ASP A 224 -24.68 -3.01 16.26
C ASP A 224 -23.77 -4.25 16.17
N LEU A 225 -22.88 -4.31 15.18
CA LEU A 225 -21.94 -5.39 14.89
C LEU A 225 -20.50 -4.85 14.87
N ALA A 226 -20.11 -4.16 15.95
CA ALA A 226 -18.78 -3.56 16.06
C ALA A 226 -17.72 -4.62 16.42
N TYR A 227 -17.02 -5.14 15.42
CA TYR A 227 -15.90 -6.05 15.62
C TYR A 227 -14.58 -5.31 15.70
N VAL A 228 -13.68 -5.69 16.62
CA VAL A 228 -12.28 -5.20 16.55
C VAL A 228 -11.52 -6.00 15.50
N TYR A 229 -11.67 -7.32 15.52
CA TYR A 229 -11.03 -8.24 14.60
C TYR A 229 -12.07 -9.05 13.83
N ARG A 230 -11.91 -9.12 12.51
CA ARG A 230 -12.67 -9.99 11.61
C ARG A 230 -11.71 -10.93 10.90
N PHE A 231 -12.04 -12.21 10.87
CA PHE A 231 -11.25 -13.25 10.21
C PHE A 231 -12.11 -13.88 9.12
N ASP A 232 -12.03 -13.32 7.91
CA ASP A 232 -12.78 -13.83 6.76
C ASP A 232 -12.14 -15.13 6.27
N VAL A 233 -12.93 -16.20 6.21
CA VAL A 233 -12.50 -17.55 5.82
C VAL A 233 -12.91 -17.81 4.37
N ALA A 234 -11.98 -18.25 3.54
CA ALA A 234 -12.19 -18.48 2.11
C ALA A 234 -11.67 -19.84 1.61
N ASP A 235 -12.37 -20.42 0.64
CA ASP A 235 -11.95 -21.57 -0.17
C ASP A 235 -11.74 -21.10 -1.61
N SER A 236 -10.53 -21.23 -2.15
CA SER A 236 -10.18 -20.84 -3.53
C SER A 236 -10.78 -19.47 -3.92
N ASP A 237 -10.48 -18.45 -3.09
CA ASP A 237 -10.94 -17.06 -3.17
C ASP A 237 -12.43 -16.79 -2.87
N LYS A 238 -13.24 -17.82 -2.61
CA LYS A 238 -14.64 -17.64 -2.21
C LYS A 238 -14.77 -17.62 -0.69
N ARG A 239 -15.21 -16.48 -0.14
CA ARG A 239 -15.58 -16.38 1.28
C ARG A 239 -16.72 -17.36 1.61
N ILE A 240 -16.47 -18.22 2.61
CA ILE A 240 -17.41 -19.22 3.12
C ILE A 240 -17.97 -18.87 4.50
N GLY A 241 -17.32 -17.94 5.21
CA GLY A 241 -17.79 -17.40 6.47
C GLY A 241 -16.77 -16.47 7.10
N ASN A 242 -16.93 -16.18 8.38
CA ASN A 242 -15.90 -15.53 9.18
C ASN A 242 -15.94 -15.98 10.65
N VAL A 243 -14.85 -15.71 11.33
CA VAL A 243 -14.77 -15.71 12.79
C VAL A 243 -14.48 -14.27 13.20
N ASN A 244 -15.24 -13.70 14.13
CA ASN A 244 -15.08 -12.31 14.54
C ASN A 244 -14.92 -12.22 16.05
N LEU A 245 -14.16 -11.24 16.52
CA LEU A 245 -14.19 -10.82 17.91
C LEU A 245 -15.25 -9.72 18.06
N GLU A 246 -16.44 -10.10 18.54
CA GLU A 246 -17.58 -9.18 18.72
C GLU A 246 -17.35 -8.26 19.92
N THR A 247 -17.57 -6.96 19.69
CA THR A 247 -17.46 -5.93 20.72
C THR A 247 -18.58 -4.88 20.62
N SER A 248 -19.76 -5.22 20.07
CA SER A 248 -20.90 -4.31 19.96
C SER A 248 -21.21 -3.51 21.23
N ALA A 249 -21.83 -2.34 21.08
CA ALA A 249 -22.15 -1.44 22.19
C ALA A 249 -22.97 -2.12 23.31
N VAL A 250 -23.85 -3.06 22.95
CA VAL A 250 -24.65 -3.88 23.88
C VAL A 250 -23.77 -4.78 24.76
N ILE A 251 -22.61 -5.23 24.25
CA ILE A 251 -21.60 -5.97 25.03
C ILE A 251 -20.65 -4.99 25.75
N ARG A 252 -20.40 -3.78 25.24
CA ARG A 252 -19.53 -2.78 25.91
C ARG A 252 -20.13 -2.22 27.19
N GLU A 253 -21.45 -2.15 27.30
CA GLU A 253 -22.09 -1.61 28.51
C GLU A 253 -22.22 -2.66 29.63
N GLN A 254 -22.27 -3.98 29.34
CA GLN A 254 -22.49 -5.03 30.36
C GLN A 254 -21.88 -6.44 30.08
N GLY A 255 -21.12 -6.66 29.00
CA GLY A 255 -20.69 -7.98 28.54
C GLY A 255 -19.17 -8.18 28.38
N VAL A 256 -18.75 -9.43 28.28
CA VAL A 256 -17.35 -9.87 28.05
C VAL A 256 -17.13 -10.18 26.57
N PRO A 257 -16.07 -9.70 25.89
CA PRO A 257 -15.79 -10.04 24.49
C PRO A 257 -15.76 -11.55 24.28
N TYR A 258 -16.14 -12.03 23.10
CA TYR A 258 -16.06 -13.44 22.72
C TYR A 258 -15.89 -13.63 21.21
N LEU A 259 -15.48 -14.83 20.79
CA LEU A 259 -15.40 -15.17 19.38
C LEU A 259 -16.77 -15.59 18.85
N LEU A 260 -17.16 -15.06 17.70
CA LEU A 260 -18.38 -15.39 17.01
C LEU A 260 -18.05 -15.97 15.63
N GLY A 261 -18.62 -17.12 15.30
CA GLY A 261 -18.55 -17.67 13.95
C GLY A 261 -19.80 -17.31 13.17
N MET A 262 -19.64 -16.86 11.94
CA MET A 262 -20.73 -16.62 11.01
C MET A 262 -20.50 -17.45 9.74
N ASP A 263 -21.48 -18.26 9.36
CA ASP A 263 -21.47 -18.88 8.03
C ASP A 263 -21.96 -17.88 6.97
N LYS A 264 -21.87 -18.26 5.68
CA LYS A 264 -22.37 -17.44 4.57
C LYS A 264 -23.89 -17.20 4.61
N GLY A 265 -24.65 -18.03 5.32
CA GLY A 265 -26.09 -17.90 5.51
C GLY A 265 -26.48 -16.88 6.60
N GLY A 266 -25.51 -16.32 7.32
CA GLY A 266 -25.75 -15.41 8.43
C GLY A 266 -26.06 -16.12 9.75
N THR A 267 -25.85 -17.43 9.84
CA THR A 267 -26.04 -18.16 11.10
C THR A 267 -24.89 -17.87 12.05
N HIS A 268 -25.22 -17.29 13.20
CA HIS A 268 -24.27 -16.92 14.24
C HIS A 268 -24.13 -18.05 15.27
N SER A 269 -22.90 -18.33 15.68
CA SER A 269 -22.61 -19.23 16.79
C SER A 269 -21.49 -18.66 17.64
N GLN A 270 -21.68 -18.55 18.95
CA GLN A 270 -20.59 -18.25 19.86
C GLN A 270 -19.56 -19.39 19.81
N LEU A 271 -18.29 -19.03 19.62
CA LEU A 271 -17.16 -19.93 19.57
C LEU A 271 -16.30 -19.71 20.82
N GLY A 272 -15.93 -20.79 21.49
CA GLY A 272 -14.91 -20.74 22.55
C GLY A 272 -15.29 -19.89 23.78
N LYS A 273 -14.29 -19.19 24.32
CA LYS A 273 -14.32 -18.54 25.65
C LYS A 273 -14.58 -17.05 25.57
N THR A 274 -15.11 -16.50 26.66
CA THR A 274 -15.21 -15.06 26.89
C THR A 274 -13.89 -14.49 27.42
N PHE A 275 -13.63 -13.21 27.16
CA PHE A 275 -12.40 -12.51 27.56
C PHE A 275 -12.68 -11.46 28.62
N LYS A 276 -11.79 -11.32 29.61
CA LYS A 276 -11.89 -10.27 30.63
C LYS A 276 -11.51 -8.89 30.09
N THR A 277 -10.57 -8.86 29.16
CA THR A 277 -10.08 -7.68 28.44
C THR A 277 -9.97 -8.03 26.96
N LEU A 278 -9.84 -7.02 26.10
CA LEU A 278 -9.65 -7.27 24.67
C LEU A 278 -8.34 -8.07 24.45
N PRO A 279 -8.39 -9.29 23.88
CA PRO A 279 -7.18 -10.07 23.61
C PRO A 279 -6.31 -9.39 22.54
N THR A 280 -5.00 -9.57 22.66
CA THR A 280 -4.06 -9.20 21.61
C THR A 280 -4.23 -10.11 20.40
N TYR A 281 -3.76 -9.67 19.22
CA TYR A 281 -3.77 -10.51 18.02
C TYR A 281 -3.04 -11.85 18.25
N LYS A 282 -1.92 -11.83 18.96
CA LYS A 282 -1.11 -13.01 19.30
C LYS A 282 -1.89 -14.03 20.14
N GLU A 283 -2.68 -13.57 21.10
CA GLU A 283 -3.55 -14.41 21.93
C GLU A 283 -4.77 -14.92 21.14
N LEU A 284 -5.27 -14.09 20.21
CA LEU A 284 -6.48 -14.37 19.43
C LEU A 284 -6.24 -15.39 18.31
N LYS A 285 -5.09 -15.32 17.62
CA LYS A 285 -4.80 -16.11 16.42
C LYS A 285 -4.92 -17.63 16.64
N PRO A 286 -4.35 -18.25 17.70
CA PRO A 286 -4.53 -19.68 17.94
C PRO A 286 -5.98 -20.09 18.18
N LEU A 287 -6.73 -19.27 18.93
CA LEU A 287 -8.15 -19.54 19.22
C LEU A 287 -9.00 -19.49 17.95
N VAL A 288 -8.70 -18.56 17.05
CA VAL A 288 -9.36 -18.46 15.74
C VAL A 288 -9.01 -19.67 14.87
N ILE A 289 -7.76 -20.12 14.85
CA ILE A 289 -7.35 -21.32 14.10
C ILE A 289 -8.15 -22.53 14.56
N ASP A 290 -8.26 -22.75 15.88
CA ASP A 290 -9.03 -23.86 16.44
C ASP A 290 -10.52 -23.74 16.13
N ALA A 291 -11.06 -22.53 16.22
CA ALA A 291 -12.45 -22.24 15.90
C ALA A 291 -12.77 -22.49 14.41
N ILE A 292 -11.84 -22.16 13.51
CA ILE A 292 -11.99 -22.42 12.07
C ILE A 292 -11.97 -23.92 11.81
N LYS A 293 -11.01 -24.67 12.35
CA LYS A 293 -10.94 -26.14 12.22
C LYS A 293 -12.19 -26.86 12.73
N ALA A 294 -12.87 -26.30 13.72
CA ALA A 294 -14.07 -26.88 14.30
C ALA A 294 -15.34 -26.57 13.50
N LYS A 295 -15.37 -25.45 12.76
CA LYS A 295 -16.60 -24.91 12.15
C LYS A 295 -16.63 -25.03 10.62
N PHE A 296 -15.48 -24.93 9.94
CA PHE A 296 -15.36 -24.91 8.48
C PHE A 296 -14.63 -26.16 7.97
#